data_AF-A0A0R3TFS4-F1
#
_entry.id   AF-A0A0R3TFS4-F1
#
_cell.length_a   1.000
_cell.length_b   1.000
_cell.length_c   1.000
_cell.angle_alpha   90.00
_cell.angle_beta   90.00
_cell.angle_gamma   90.00
#
_symmetry.space_group_name_H-M   'P 1'
#
loop_
_entity.id
_entity.type
_entity.pdbx_description
1 polymer ?
#
loop_
_entity_poly.entity_id
_entity_poly.type
_entity_poly.pdbx_seq_one_letter_code
_entity_poly.pdbx_strand_id
1 'polypeptide(L)'
;MSTSVLATLRKSITAQSSWADKDEFLDVVYWIRQVVGFLTAIILGIIPITGAYGILLFFAINCAFVYFYSTTFQTVDEEEFGGYSEIIKEGLMTCFATFLVVWIVIYDTIYGSK
;
A
#
# COMPACT_ATOMS: atom_id res chain seq x y z
N MET A 1 24.62 8.15 -2.84
CA MET A 1 23.55 7.13 -2.88
C MET A 1 22.57 7.30 -1.71
N SER A 2 23.01 7.49 -0.45
CA SER A 2 22.11 7.72 0.70
C SER A 2 21.32 9.04 0.66
N THR A 3 21.85 10.07 0.01
CA THR A 3 21.20 11.38 -0.13
C THR A 3 19.93 11.34 -1.00
N SER A 4 19.84 10.40 -1.95
CA SER A 4 18.69 10.27 -2.86
C SER A 4 17.49 9.63 -2.16
N VAL A 5 17.68 8.49 -1.50
CA VAL A 5 16.58 7.76 -0.85
C VAL A 5 15.94 8.59 0.26
N LEU A 6 16.74 9.25 1.09
CA LEU A 6 16.20 10.12 2.14
C LEU A 6 15.43 11.31 1.57
N ALA A 7 15.88 11.87 0.45
CA ALA A 7 15.17 12.94 -0.23
C ALA A 7 13.82 12.46 -0.78
N THR A 8 13.77 11.29 -1.44
CA THR A 8 12.53 10.69 -1.94
C THR A 8 11.58 10.30 -0.80
N LEU A 9 12.09 9.78 0.32
CA LEU A 9 11.27 9.51 1.51
C LEU A 9 10.71 10.79 2.12
N ARG A 10 11.52 11.85 2.21
CA ARG A 10 11.03 13.15 2.69
C ARG A 10 9.97 13.72 1.76
N LYS A 11 10.17 13.58 0.45
CA LYS A 11 9.23 13.98 -0.59
C LYS A 11 7.92 13.19 -0.51
N SER A 12 7.98 11.87 -0.29
CA SER A 12 6.79 11.01 -0.19
C SER A 12 5.88 11.34 0.99
N ILE A 13 6.43 11.88 2.09
CA ILE A 13 5.67 12.34 3.25
C ILE A 13 5.37 13.84 3.25
N THR A 14 5.85 14.57 2.24
CA THR A 14 5.54 15.98 2.05
C THR A 14 4.35 16.08 1.09
N ALA A 15 3.27 16.71 1.56
CA ALA A 15 2.07 16.91 0.76
C ALA A 15 2.37 17.73 -0.50
N GLN A 16 1.65 17.44 -1.59
CA GLN A 16 1.73 18.17 -2.86
C GLN A 16 3.15 18.28 -3.43
N SER A 17 3.94 17.21 -3.31
CA SER A 17 5.27 17.19 -3.90
C SER A 17 5.20 17.06 -5.41
N SER A 18 6.13 17.69 -6.13
CA SER A 18 6.22 17.56 -7.59
C SER A 18 6.98 16.29 -7.98
N TRP A 19 6.36 15.45 -8.82
CA TRP A 19 6.90 14.17 -9.28
C TRP A 19 7.28 14.26 -10.76
N ALA A 20 8.50 14.74 -11.04
CA ALA A 20 9.00 14.86 -12.41
C ALA A 20 9.35 13.50 -13.06
N ASP A 21 9.62 12.49 -12.24
CA ASP A 21 9.90 11.12 -12.69
C ASP A 21 8.72 10.24 -12.28
N LYS A 22 8.06 9.65 -13.29
CA LYS A 22 6.94 8.73 -13.12
C LYS A 22 7.34 7.52 -12.29
N ASP A 23 8.49 6.94 -12.57
CA ASP A 23 8.95 5.71 -11.93
C ASP A 23 9.31 5.98 -10.45
N GLU A 24 9.85 7.16 -10.13
CA GLU A 24 10.11 7.56 -8.74
C GLU A 24 8.80 7.60 -7.90
N PHE A 25 7.72 8.11 -8.48
CA PHE A 25 6.43 8.14 -7.80
C PHE A 25 5.81 6.75 -7.66
N LEU A 26 5.88 5.93 -8.72
CA LEU A 26 5.37 4.56 -8.69
C LEU A 26 6.13 3.70 -7.68
N ASP A 27 7.45 3.88 -7.54
CA ASP A 27 8.26 3.26 -6.49
C ASP A 27 7.77 3.67 -5.09
N VAL A 28 7.45 4.95 -4.89
CA VAL A 28 6.91 5.45 -3.62
C VAL A 28 5.55 4.83 -3.32
N VAL A 29 4.66 4.75 -4.31
CA VAL A 29 3.35 4.09 -4.19
C VAL A 29 3.53 2.61 -3.83
N TYR A 30 4.45 1.91 -4.52
CA TYR A 30 4.81 0.52 -4.25
C TYR A 30 5.25 0.32 -2.79
N TRP A 31 6.13 1.17 -2.25
CA TRP A 31 6.63 0.97 -0.90
C TRP A 31 5.64 1.39 0.18
N ILE A 32 4.93 2.50 0.02
CA ILE A 32 3.98 2.96 1.04
C ILE A 32 2.78 2.00 1.15
N ARG A 33 2.28 1.49 0.02
CA ARG A 33 1.19 0.50 0.04
C ARG A 33 1.63 -0.80 0.70
N GLN A 34 2.90 -1.18 0.58
CA GLN A 34 3.47 -2.38 1.18
C GLN A 34 3.47 -2.29 2.71
N VAL A 35 3.82 -1.12 3.25
CA VAL A 35 3.72 -0.82 4.69
C VAL A 35 2.27 -0.88 5.15
N VAL A 36 1.35 -0.25 4.41
CA VAL A 36 -0.08 -0.29 4.76
C VAL A 36 -0.63 -1.72 4.73
N GLY A 37 -0.34 -2.50 3.69
CA GLY A 37 -0.79 -3.88 3.58
C GLY A 37 -0.27 -4.77 4.71
N PHE A 38 0.99 -4.57 5.11
CA PHE A 38 1.58 -5.25 6.25
C PHE A 38 0.86 -4.91 7.58
N LEU A 39 0.59 -3.63 7.83
CA LEU A 39 -0.14 -3.20 9.02
C LEU A 39 -1.59 -3.70 9.02
N THR A 40 -2.27 -3.64 7.87
CA THR A 40 -3.61 -4.21 7.71
C THR A 40 -3.61 -5.71 7.99
N ALA A 41 -2.62 -6.46 7.50
CA ALA A 41 -2.51 -7.90 7.76
C ALA A 41 -2.38 -8.23 9.25
N ILE A 42 -1.58 -7.45 9.99
CA ILE A 42 -1.45 -7.60 11.44
C ILE A 42 -2.79 -7.32 12.12
N ILE A 43 -3.42 -6.19 11.82
CA ILE A 43 -4.69 -5.78 12.44
C ILE A 43 -5.78 -6.82 12.17
N LEU A 44 -5.95 -7.24 10.91
CA LEU A 44 -6.98 -8.22 10.53
C LEU A 44 -6.63 -9.65 10.94
N GLY A 45 -5.38 -9.94 11.30
CA GLY A 45 -4.98 -11.25 11.83
C GLY A 45 -5.24 -11.35 13.33
N ILE A 46 -5.09 -10.23 14.05
CA ILE A 46 -5.45 -10.11 15.46
C ILE A 46 -6.96 -10.10 15.65
N ILE A 47 -7.72 -9.47 14.75
CA ILE A 47 -9.18 -9.58 14.75
C ILE A 47 -9.52 -10.91 14.05
N PRO A 48 -10.41 -11.78 14.57
CA PRO A 48 -10.65 -13.09 13.99
C PRO A 48 -11.53 -13.03 12.72
N ILE A 49 -11.24 -12.12 11.79
CA ILE A 49 -11.87 -12.06 10.48
C ILE A 49 -11.33 -13.23 9.66
N THR A 50 -12.21 -13.95 8.98
CA THR A 50 -11.85 -15.12 8.17
C THR A 50 -12.51 -15.07 6.79
N GLY A 51 -11.96 -15.86 5.86
CA GLY A 51 -12.51 -16.04 4.53
C GLY A 51 -12.51 -14.78 3.67
N ALA A 52 -13.51 -14.66 2.79
CA ALA A 52 -13.57 -13.62 1.77
C ALA A 52 -13.64 -12.19 2.34
N TYR A 53 -14.17 -12.02 3.56
CA TYR A 53 -14.30 -10.70 4.19
C TYR A 53 -12.94 -10.04 4.44
N GLY A 54 -11.93 -10.80 4.88
CA GLY A 54 -10.58 -10.26 5.09
C GLY A 54 -9.93 -9.80 3.78
N ILE A 55 -10.15 -10.57 2.70
CA ILE A 55 -9.66 -10.25 1.36
C ILE A 55 -10.34 -8.99 0.80
N LEU A 56 -11.67 -8.91 0.90
CA LEU A 56 -12.43 -7.74 0.46
C LEU A 56 -12.00 -6.48 1.22
N LEU A 57 -11.82 -6.59 2.53
CA LEU A 57 -11.39 -5.48 3.37
C LEU A 57 -9.97 -5.02 3.02
N PHE A 58 -9.06 -5.96 2.72
CA PHE A 58 -7.73 -5.63 2.20
C PHE A 58 -7.81 -4.80 0.91
N PHE A 59 -8.55 -5.27 -0.09
CA PHE A 59 -8.65 -4.55 -1.37
C PHE A 59 -9.31 -3.18 -1.19
N ALA A 60 -10.36 -3.09 -0.37
CA ALA A 60 -11.03 -1.82 -0.08
C ALA A 60 -10.09 -0.82 0.59
N ILE A 61 -9.40 -1.21 1.68
CA ILE A 61 -8.48 -0.35 2.41
C ILE A 61 -7.29 0.05 1.54
N ASN A 62 -6.68 -0.91 0.85
CA ASN A 62 -5.46 -0.68 0.10
C ASN A 62 -5.69 0.21 -1.13
N CYS A 63 -6.73 -0.08 -1.93
CA CYS A 63 -7.07 0.75 -3.08
C CYS A 63 -7.54 2.15 -2.66
N ALA A 64 -8.36 2.25 -1.60
CA ALA A 64 -8.77 3.56 -1.08
C ALA A 64 -7.57 4.37 -0.58
N PHE A 65 -6.66 3.75 0.17
CA PHE A 65 -5.45 4.41 0.66
C PHE A 65 -4.61 4.96 -0.50
N VAL A 66 -4.29 4.14 -1.51
CA VAL A 66 -3.48 4.57 -2.66
C VAL A 66 -4.19 5.68 -3.44
N TYR A 67 -5.50 5.57 -3.62
CA TYR A 67 -6.29 6.61 -4.27
C TYR A 67 -6.23 7.93 -3.51
N PHE A 68 -6.52 7.94 -2.20
CA PHE A 68 -6.46 9.17 -1.39
C PHE A 68 -5.04 9.73 -1.29
N TYR A 69 -4.03 8.87 -1.15
CA TYR A 69 -2.63 9.29 -1.13
C TYR A 69 -2.25 10.02 -2.43
N SER A 70 -2.61 9.46 -3.58
CA SER A 70 -2.23 10.02 -4.88
C SER A 70 -3.02 11.29 -5.20
N THR A 71 -4.35 11.25 -5.01
CA THR A 71 -5.25 12.36 -5.40
C THR A 71 -5.30 13.50 -4.41
N THR A 72 -5.41 13.18 -3.13
CA THR A 72 -5.72 14.19 -2.10
C THR A 72 -4.44 14.67 -1.41
N PHE A 73 -3.52 13.75 -1.12
CA PHE A 73 -2.29 14.08 -0.40
C PHE A 73 -1.17 14.57 -1.31
N GLN A 74 -0.89 13.85 -2.41
CA GLN A 74 0.11 14.25 -3.39
C GLN A 74 -0.45 15.13 -4.51
N THR A 75 -1.77 15.09 -4.74
CA THR A 75 -2.44 15.90 -5.77
C THR A 75 -1.79 15.75 -7.15
N VAL A 76 -1.45 14.50 -7.50
CA VAL A 76 -0.86 14.20 -8.80
C VAL A 76 -1.90 14.30 -9.90
N ASP A 77 -1.50 14.76 -11.08
CA ASP A 77 -2.33 14.71 -12.28
C ASP A 77 -2.25 13.31 -12.89
N GLU A 78 -3.37 12.57 -12.91
CA GLU A 78 -3.40 11.18 -13.37
C GLU A 78 -2.96 11.01 -14.83
N GLU A 79 -3.15 12.03 -15.67
CA GLU A 79 -2.83 11.95 -17.10
C GLU A 79 -1.33 11.78 -17.33
N GLU A 80 -0.50 12.32 -16.42
CA GLU A 80 0.96 12.17 -16.45
C GLU A 80 1.42 10.74 -16.12
N PHE A 81 0.57 9.96 -15.45
CA PHE A 81 0.88 8.62 -14.96
C PHE A 81 0.16 7.51 -15.73
N GLY A 82 -0.51 7.80 -16.85
CA GLY A 82 -1.27 6.80 -17.62
C GLY A 82 -2.67 6.51 -17.05
N GLY A 83 -3.18 7.41 -16.21
CA GLY A 83 -4.48 7.35 -15.55
C GLY A 83 -4.44 6.66 -14.18
N TYR A 84 -5.49 6.85 -13.37
CA TYR A 84 -5.53 6.28 -12.02
C TYR A 84 -5.44 4.76 -11.97
N SER A 85 -5.79 4.06 -13.04
CA SER A 85 -5.72 2.59 -13.08
C SER A 85 -4.29 2.07 -12.95
N GLU A 86 -3.30 2.79 -13.48
CA GLU A 86 -1.90 2.40 -13.42
C GLU A 86 -1.38 2.56 -11.98
N ILE A 87 -1.59 3.73 -11.37
CA ILE A 87 -1.22 4.03 -9.98
C ILE A 87 -1.87 3.04 -8.99
N ILE A 88 -3.15 2.73 -9.16
CA ILE A 88 -3.86 1.80 -8.25
C ILE A 88 -3.29 0.38 -8.35
N LYS A 89 -2.92 -0.07 -9.55
CA LYS A 89 -2.41 -1.43 -9.79
C LYS A 89 -0.95 -1.60 -9.40
N GLU A 90 -0.18 -0.51 -9.37
CA GLU A 90 1.23 -0.53 -8.99
C GLU A 90 1.43 -1.28 -7.67
N GLY A 91 2.29 -2.30 -7.64
CA GLY A 91 2.52 -3.14 -6.45
C GLY A 91 1.30 -3.81 -5.80
N LEU A 92 0.14 -3.91 -6.47
CA LEU A 92 -1.08 -4.48 -5.87
C LEU A 92 -0.95 -5.96 -5.53
N MET A 93 -0.50 -6.76 -6.49
CA MET A 93 -0.42 -8.21 -6.33
C MET A 93 0.70 -8.65 -5.38
N THR A 94 1.81 -7.91 -5.35
CA THR A 94 2.91 -8.15 -4.41
C THR A 94 2.48 -7.83 -2.98
N CYS A 95 1.84 -6.68 -2.77
CA CYS A 95 1.27 -6.29 -1.49
C CYS A 95 0.20 -7.29 -1.01
N PHE A 96 -0.63 -7.79 -1.93
CA PHE A 96 -1.64 -8.81 -1.62
C PHE A 96 -1.00 -10.12 -1.14
N ALA A 97 0.07 -10.58 -1.81
CA ALA A 97 0.79 -11.78 -1.38
C ALA A 97 1.37 -11.60 0.03
N THR A 98 1.98 -10.45 0.32
CA THR A 98 2.48 -10.16 1.68
C THR A 98 1.36 -10.10 2.71
N PHE A 99 0.24 -9.47 2.37
CA PHE A 99 -0.93 -9.42 3.23
C PHE A 99 -1.38 -10.83 3.60
N LEU A 100 -1.57 -11.73 2.63
CA LEU A 100 -2.03 -13.10 2.88
C LEU A 100 -1.09 -13.86 3.82
N VAL A 101 0.22 -13.81 3.56
CA VAL A 101 1.22 -14.52 4.38
C VAL A 101 1.18 -14.04 5.82
N VAL A 102 1.25 -12.72 6.03
CA VAL A 102 1.28 -12.14 7.38
C VAL A 102 -0.04 -12.37 8.10
N TRP A 103 -1.16 -12.19 7.40
CA TRP A 103 -2.50 -12.34 7.96
C TRP A 103 -2.73 -13.76 8.47
N ILE A 104 -2.42 -14.76 7.64
CA ILE A 104 -2.58 -16.18 8.00
C ILE A 104 -1.67 -16.55 9.17
N VAL A 105 -0.39 -16.15 9.12
CA VAL A 105 0.57 -16.46 10.19
C VAL A 105 0.15 -15.84 11.52
N ILE A 106 -0.29 -14.58 11.53
CA ILE A 106 -0.74 -13.91 12.75
C ILE A 106 -2.01 -14.56 13.29
N TYR A 107 -3.00 -14.84 12.43
CA TYR A 107 -4.23 -15.50 12.83
C TYR A 107 -3.95 -16.89 13.44
N ASP A 108 -3.14 -17.71 12.78
CA ASP A 108 -2.79 -19.05 13.25
C ASP A 108 -1.99 -19.02 14.56
N THR A 109 -1.06 -18.06 14.70
CA THR A 109 -0.30 -17.90 15.94
C THR A 109 -1.19 -17.57 17.15
N ILE A 110 -2.27 -16.82 16.94
CA ILE A 110 -3.18 -16.36 18.02
C ILE A 110 -4.30 -17.37 18.27
N TYR A 111 -4.88 -17.93 17.22
CA TYR A 111 -6.13 -18.72 17.27
C TYR A 111 -5.95 -20.18 16.90
N GLY A 112 -4.81 -20.57 16.34
CA GLY A 112 -4.48 -21.96 16.06
C GLY A 112 -4.51 -22.76 17.36
N SER A 113 -5.45 -23.71 17.48
CA SER A 113 -5.39 -24.68 18.56
C SER A 113 -4.11 -25.49 18.41
N LYS A 114 -3.35 -25.59 19.51
CA LYS A 114 -2.28 -26.58 19.62
C LYS A 114 -2.83 -28.00 19.59
#